data_AF-A0A965V3Y4-F1
#
_entry.id   AF-A0A965V3Y4-F1
#
_cell.length_a   1.000
_cell.length_b   1.000
_cell.length_c   1.000
_cell.angle_alpha   90.00
_cell.angle_beta   90.00
_cell.angle_gamma   90.00
#
_symmetry.space_group_name_H-M   'P 1'
#
loop_
_entity.id
_entity.type
_entity.pdbx_description
1 polymer ?
#
loop_
_entity_poly.entity_id
_entity_poly.type
_entity_poly.pdbx_seq_one_letter_code
_entity_poly.pdbx_strand_id
1 'polypeptide(L)' 'KVVVDGNHPWAGQRVIFKATIKDVRSANQEEVSHQHVHGAGGHHH' A
#
# COMPACT_ATOMS: atom_id res chain seq x y z
N LYS A 1 -19.06 7.28 -31.90
CA LYS A 1 -18.02 7.96 -31.08
C LYS A 1 -17.84 7.15 -29.81
N VAL A 2 -16.63 6.67 -29.54
CA VAL A 2 -16.30 5.98 -28.28
C VAL A 2 -15.42 6.91 -27.48
N VAL A 3 -15.67 7.00 -26.17
CA VAL A 3 -14.85 7.79 -25.24
C VAL A 3 -14.21 6.79 -24.29
N VAL A 4 -12.88 6.83 -24.21
CA VAL A 4 -12.10 6.05 -23.26
C VAL A 4 -11.59 7.00 -22.20
N ASP A 5 -11.80 6.65 -20.94
CA ASP A 5 -11.18 7.31 -19.80
C ASP A 5 -10.17 6.34 -19.17
N GLY A 6 -8.89 6.73 -19.21
CA GLY A 6 -7.78 5.96 -18.66
C GLY A 6 -7.47 6.29 -17.20
N ASN A 7 -8.24 7.18 -16.58
CA ASN A 7 -8.07 7.47 -15.17
C ASN A 7 -8.38 6.25 -14.32
N HIS A 8 -7.70 6.14 -13.16
CA HIS A 8 -8.02 5.12 -12.16
C HIS A 8 -9.52 5.21 -11.79
N PRO A 9 -10.21 4.09 -11.49
CA PRO A 9 -11.66 4.09 -11.22
C PRO A 9 -12.13 5.04 -10.11
N TRP A 10 -11.22 5.47 -9.23
CA TRP A 10 -11.49 6.40 -8.13
C TRP A 10 -10.86 7.79 -8.32
N ALA A 11 -10.34 8.11 -9.50
CA ALA A 11 -9.84 9.45 -9.79
C ALA A 11 -10.96 10.49 -9.60
N GLY A 12 -10.66 11.59 -8.90
CA GLY A 12 -11.62 12.63 -8.58
C GLY A 12 -12.60 12.29 -7.44
N GLN A 13 -12.54 11.09 -6.87
CA GLN A 13 -13.38 10.69 -5.74
C GLN A 13 -12.69 10.94 -4.39
N ARG A 14 -13.45 11.40 -3.39
CA ARG A 14 -12.95 11.46 -2.01
C ARG A 14 -13.20 10.11 -1.33
N VAL A 15 -12.12 9.46 -0.90
CA VAL A 15 -12.22 8.21 -0.13
C VAL A 15 -12.09 8.52 1.36
N ILE A 16 -13.08 8.11 2.14
CA ILE A 16 -13.13 8.33 3.60
C ILE A 16 -12.94 6.97 4.27
N PHE A 17 -11.95 6.87 5.15
CA PHE A 17 -11.67 5.66 5.90
C PHE A 17 -11.77 5.93 7.41
N LYS A 18 -12.22 4.92 8.14
CA LYS A 18 -12.08 4.82 9.59
C LYS A 18 -11.19 3.62 9.86
N ALA A 19 -10.04 3.85 10.49
CA ALA A 19 -9.07 2.80 10.78
C ALA A 19 -8.61 2.87 12.24
N THR A 20 -8.14 1.73 12.75
CA THR A 20 -7.55 1.59 14.08
C THR A 20 -6.13 1.08 13.93
N ILE A 21 -5.18 1.68 14.64
CA ILE A 21 -3.79 1.22 14.68
C ILE A 21 -3.75 -0.07 15.51
N LYS A 22 -3.29 -1.16 14.91
CA LYS A 22 -3.18 -2.46 15.59
C LYS A 22 -1.82 -2.70 16.22
N ASP A 23 -0.75 -2.24 15.58
CA ASP A 23 0.63 -2.46 16.02
C ASP A 23 1.58 -1.43 15.41
N VAL A 24 2.73 -1.21 16.04
CA VAL A 24 3.83 -0.33 15.59
C VAL A 24 5.17 -0.97 15.93
N ARG A 25 6.04 -1.10 14.94
CA ARG A 25 7.41 -1.59 15.11
C ARG A 25 8.38 -0.82 14.21
N SER A 26 9.68 -0.94 14.52
CA SER A 26 10.73 -0.47 13.61
C SER A 26 10.81 -1.39 12.38
N ALA A 27 11.11 -0.80 11.23
CA ALA A 27 11.44 -1.55 10.01
C ALA A 27 12.83 -2.20 10.16
N ASN A 28 13.01 -3.40 9.60
CA ASN A 28 14.33 -4.03 9.51
C ASN A 28 15.14 -3.45 8.33
N GLN A 29 16.42 -3.83 8.19
CA GLN A 29 17.29 -3.29 7.13
C GLN A 29 16.80 -3.64 5.72
N GLU A 30 16.26 -4.83 5.50
CA GLU A 30 15.74 -5.28 4.21
C GLU A 30 14.49 -4.50 3.80
N GLU A 31 13.56 -4.29 4.74
CA GLU A 31 12.35 -3.49 4.53
C GLU A 31 12.66 -2.03 4.22
N VAL A 32 13.70 -1.47 4.85
CA VAL A 32 14.19 -0.12 4.53
C VAL A 32 14.79 -0.10 3.12
N SER A 33 15.60 -1.11 2.77
CA SER A 33 16.21 -1.23 1.44
C SER A 33 15.15 -1.36 0.33
N HIS A 34 14.11 -2.17 0.56
CA HIS A 34 13.05 -2.44 -0.42
C HIS A 34 11.88 -1.45 -0.37
N GLN A 35 11.86 -0.54 0.61
CA GLN A 35 10.83 0.49 0.82
C GLN A 35 9.42 -0.07 1.07
N HIS A 36 9.30 -1.33 1.48
CA HIS A 36 8.03 -1.95 1.84
C HIS A 36 8.18 -3.01 2.93
N VAL A 37 7.09 -3.26 3.65
CA VAL A 37 7.02 -4.26 4.73
C VAL A 37 7.16 -5.67 4.17
N HIS A 38 7.92 -6.52 4.84
CA HIS A 38 7.94 -7.95 4.57
C HIS A 38 6.94 -8.63 5.51
N GLY A 39 6.12 -9.55 4.98
CA GLY A 39 5.11 -10.27 5.76
C GLY A 39 5.72 -11.12 6.89
N ALA A 40 4.87 -11.64 7.78
CA ALA A 40 5.28 -12.58 8.81
C ALA A 40 5.88 -13.84 8.13
N GLY A 41 7.18 -14.06 8.32
CA GLY A 41 7.93 -15.12 7.63
C GLY A 41 8.74 -14.62 6.42
N GLY A 42 9.36 -13.43 6.55
CA GLY A 42 10.26 -12.80 5.58
C GLY A 42 10.82 -13.77 4.56
N HIS A 43 10.57 -13.47 3.28
CA HIS A 43 10.95 -14.30 2.15
C HIS A 43 12.39 -14.78 2.32
N HIS A 44 12.54 -16.04 2.74
CA HIS A 44 13.80 -16.73 2.57
C HIS A 44 13.99 -16.83 1.06
N HIS A 45 15.10 -16.31 0.57
CA HIS A 45 15.64 -16.76 -0.69
C HIS A 45 16.08 -18.23 -0.55
#